data_AF-A0A2J9VJH5-F1
#
_entry.id   AF-A0A2J9VJH5-F1
#
_cell.length_a   1.000
_cell.length_b   1.000
_cell.length_c   1.000
_cell.angle_alpha   90.00
_cell.angle_beta   90.00
_cell.angle_gamma   90.00
#
_symmetry.space_group_name_H-M   'P 1'
#
loop_
_entity.id
_entity.type
_entity.pdbx_description
1 polymer ?
#
loop_
_entity_poly.entity_id
_entity_poly.type
_entity_poly.pdbx_seq_one_letter_code
_entity_poly.pdbx_strand_id
1 'polypeptide(L)'
;MGVCRLCDNEAVLQRSHVIPKSLLKDVKDGESQLHTFEHQTLPSYSNSDSKELLMCRACEQFLSKNYEQYGTKLLKNRKNVILHPDHIEFREFDYKKWYLYYLSIIWRASISSLSEFKNAVF
;
A
#
# COMPACT_ATOMS: atom_id res chain seq x y z
N MET A 1 5.75 0.60 23.12
CA MET A 1 5.60 -0.86 22.89
C MET A 1 4.13 -1.16 22.67
N GLY A 2 3.80 -2.23 21.95
CA GLY A 2 2.43 -2.69 21.70
C GLY A 2 2.41 -4.08 21.06
N VAL A 3 1.23 -4.64 20.86
CA VAL A 3 1.05 -5.97 20.24
C VAL A 3 1.05 -5.83 18.72
N CYS A 4 1.93 -6.58 18.05
CA CYS A 4 2.01 -6.61 16.59
C CYS A 4 0.77 -7.28 15.99
N ARG A 5 0.07 -6.61 15.07
CA ARG A 5 -1.16 -7.15 14.45
C ARG A 5 -0.97 -8.35 13.51
N LEU A 6 0.27 -8.70 13.16
CA LEU A 6 0.57 -9.85 12.29
C LEU A 6 1.02 -11.09 13.07
N CYS A 7 1.84 -10.92 14.10
CA CYS A 7 2.43 -12.04 14.84
C CYS A 7 1.99 -12.13 16.30
N ASP A 8 1.13 -11.21 16.76
CA ASP A 8 0.56 -11.13 18.11
C ASP A 8 1.57 -11.05 19.27
N ASN A 9 2.84 -10.77 18.96
CA ASN A 9 3.89 -10.57 19.96
C ASN A 9 3.98 -9.11 20.39
N GLU A 10 4.34 -8.88 21.66
CA GLU A 10 4.74 -7.55 22.13
C GLU A 10 6.06 -7.12 21.49
N ALA A 11 6.06 -5.91 20.91
CA ALA A 11 7.23 -5.36 20.25
C ALA A 11 7.21 -3.82 20.18
N VAL A 12 8.32 -3.24 19.70
CA VAL A 12 8.34 -1.86 19.23
C VAL A 12 7.67 -1.80 17.85
N LEU A 13 6.42 -1.33 17.84
CA LEU A 13 5.65 -1.14 16.62
C LEU A 13 6.27 -0.04 15.75
N GLN A 14 6.18 -0.24 14.44
CA GLN A 14 6.61 0.70 13.42
C GLN A 14 5.42 1.49 12.89
N ARG A 15 5.67 2.68 12.33
CA ARG A 15 4.66 3.42 11.57
C ARG A 15 4.45 2.74 10.22
N SER A 16 3.64 1.70 10.24
CA SER A 16 3.23 0.89 9.10
C SER A 16 2.42 1.75 8.14
N HIS A 17 2.82 1.81 6.87
CA HIS A 17 1.97 2.43 5.85
C HIS A 17 0.85 1.47 5.47
N VAL A 18 -0.40 1.95 5.45
CA VAL A 18 -1.53 1.14 4.95
C VAL A 18 -1.38 0.95 3.44
N ILE A 19 -1.27 2.06 2.70
CA ILE A 19 -0.94 2.10 1.27
C ILE A 19 0.58 2.27 1.12
N PRO A 20 1.28 1.39 0.38
CA PRO A 20 2.73 1.48 0.22
C PRO A 20 3.18 2.86 -0.29
N LYS A 21 4.14 3.48 0.42
CA LYS A 21 4.76 4.75 0.03
C LYS A 21 5.33 4.75 -1.40
N SER A 22 5.74 3.57 -1.88
CA SER A 22 6.23 3.39 -3.24
C SER A 22 5.21 3.82 -4.30
N LEU A 23 3.91 3.61 -4.06
CA LEU A 23 2.84 4.04 -4.96
C LEU A 23 2.63 5.56 -4.89
N LEU A 24 2.52 6.08 -3.66
CA LEU A 24 2.21 7.49 -3.42
C LEU A 24 3.30 8.43 -3.92
N LYS A 25 4.57 8.00 -3.88
CA LYS A 25 5.70 8.80 -4.35
C LYS A 25 5.59 9.14 -5.84
N ASP A 26 5.10 8.21 -6.65
CA ASP A 26 5.01 8.39 -8.10
C ASP A 26 3.84 9.31 -8.46
N VAL A 27 2.75 9.27 -7.68
CA VAL A 27 1.59 10.16 -7.85
C VAL A 27 1.92 11.60 -7.46
N LYS A 28 2.82 11.81 -6.49
CA LYS A 28 3.23 13.14 -6.05
C LYS A 28 4.04 13.91 -7.10
N ASP A 29 4.70 13.25 -8.05
CA ASP A 29 5.44 13.88 -9.16
C ASP A 29 6.28 15.13 -8.80
N GLY A 30 6.94 15.12 -7.65
CA GLY A 30 7.75 16.26 -7.16
C GLY A 30 7.02 17.25 -6.25
N GLU A 31 5.69 17.18 -6.17
CA GLU A 31 4.88 17.94 -5.24
C GLU A 31 4.94 17.38 -3.81
N SER A 32 4.76 18.27 -2.82
CA SER A 32 4.76 17.87 -1.42
C SER A 32 3.44 17.18 -1.00
N GLN A 33 2.33 17.59 -1.62
CA GLN A 33 0.97 17.21 -1.25
C GLN A 33 0.15 16.74 -2.46
N LEU A 34 -0.88 15.93 -2.19
CA LEU A 34 -1.86 15.49 -3.17
C LEU A 34 -3.19 16.18 -2.92
N HIS A 35 -3.95 16.39 -3.99
CA HIS A 35 -5.37 16.72 -3.87
C HIS A 35 -6.13 15.49 -3.38
N THR A 36 -6.80 15.64 -2.25
CA THR A 36 -7.70 14.64 -1.68
C THR A 36 -9.14 15.08 -1.83
N PHE A 37 -9.97 14.14 -2.25
CA PHE A 37 -11.38 14.33 -2.47
C PHE A 37 -12.13 13.40 -1.52
N GLU A 38 -13.06 13.96 -0.74
CA GLU A 38 -13.98 13.20 0.09
C GLU A 38 -15.41 13.58 -0.32
N HIS A 39 -16.35 12.66 -0.09
CA HIS A 39 -17.72 12.86 -0.56
C HIS A 39 -18.33 14.11 0.10
N GLN A 40 -18.82 15.04 -0.72
CA GLN A 40 -19.45 16.29 -0.30
C GLN A 40 -18.54 17.27 0.47
N THR A 41 -17.21 17.18 0.30
CA THR A 41 -16.26 18.16 0.85
C THR A 41 -15.48 18.87 -0.26
N LEU A 42 -14.99 20.07 0.03
CA LEU A 42 -14.08 20.76 -0.88
C LEU A 42 -12.74 20.00 -0.94
N PRO A 43 -12.09 19.95 -2.11
CA PRO A 43 -10.77 19.31 -2.23
C PRO A 43 -9.79 19.92 -1.23
N SER A 44 -9.01 19.07 -0.56
CA SER A 44 -8.01 19.50 0.40
C SER A 44 -6.63 18.96 0.04
N TYR A 45 -5.58 19.66 0.45
CA TYR A 45 -4.20 19.20 0.27
C TYR A 45 -3.79 18.29 1.43
N SER A 46 -3.35 17.08 1.12
CA SER A 46 -2.85 16.14 2.12
C SER A 46 -1.58 15.46 1.65
N ASN A 47 -0.70 15.14 2.59
CA ASN A 47 0.47 14.30 2.31
C ASN A 47 0.08 12.87 1.90
N SER A 48 -1.18 12.46 2.10
CA SER A 48 -1.70 11.13 1.79
C SER A 48 -0.79 10.01 2.33
N ASP A 49 -0.25 10.22 3.53
CA ASP A 49 0.77 9.38 4.15
C ASP A 49 0.15 8.52 5.27
N SER A 50 -0.87 7.74 4.91
CA SER A 50 -1.71 7.00 5.86
C SER A 50 -0.89 5.90 6.54
N LYS A 51 -0.41 6.22 7.76
CA LYS A 51 0.48 5.37 8.56
C LYS A 51 0.08 5.38 10.03
N GLU A 52 0.23 4.25 10.67
CA GLU A 52 -0.08 4.06 12.09
C GLU A 52 0.76 2.93 12.70
N LEU A 53 0.74 2.81 14.03
CA LEU A 53 1.51 1.80 14.75
C LEU A 53 0.80 0.44 14.68
N LEU A 54 1.16 -0.42 13.73
CA LEU A 54 0.50 -1.74 13.55
C LEU A 54 1.43 -2.93 13.74
N MET A 55 2.63 -2.88 13.16
CA MET A 55 3.49 -4.07 13.05
C MET A 55 4.89 -3.86 13.61
N CYS A 56 5.49 -4.95 14.10
CA CYS A 56 6.91 -4.94 14.45
C CYS A 56 7.79 -4.90 13.20
N ARG A 57 9.05 -4.49 13.35
CA ARG A 57 10.01 -4.40 12.25
C ARG A 57 10.20 -5.72 11.48
N ALA A 58 10.15 -6.86 12.18
CA ALA A 58 10.30 -8.17 11.54
C ALA A 58 9.12 -8.48 10.60
N CYS A 59 7.89 -8.18 11.03
CA CYS A 59 6.68 -8.37 10.24
C CYS A 59 6.61 -7.43 9.02
N GLU A 60 6.99 -6.16 9.20
CA GLU A 60 7.16 -5.20 8.10
C GLU A 60 8.11 -5.74 7.03
N GLN A 61 9.30 -6.20 7.44
CA GLN A 61 10.29 -6.74 6.51
C GLN A 61 9.81 -8.03 5.85
N PHE A 62 9.07 -8.87 6.57
CA PHE A 62 8.49 -10.09 6.03
C PHE A 62 7.49 -9.80 4.91
N LEU A 63 6.49 -8.94 5.14
CA LEU A 63 5.52 -8.57 4.10
C LEU A 63 6.21 -7.90 2.91
N SER A 64 7.11 -6.96 3.20
CA SER A 64 7.84 -6.23 2.17
C SER A 64 8.60 -7.15 1.22
N LYS A 65 9.35 -8.12 1.77
CA LYS A 65 10.17 -9.06 0.98
C LYS A 65 9.34 -10.12 0.27
N ASN A 66 8.34 -10.68 0.94
CA ASN A 66 7.65 -11.87 0.43
C ASN A 66 6.43 -11.53 -0.43
N TYR A 67 5.71 -10.44 -0.12
CA TYR A 67 4.43 -10.13 -0.77
C TYR A 67 4.47 -8.81 -1.55
N GLU A 68 5.21 -7.81 -1.09
CA GLU A 68 5.08 -6.46 -1.67
C GLU A 68 6.05 -6.15 -2.81
N GLN A 69 7.24 -6.75 -2.77
CA GLN A 69 8.33 -6.41 -3.66
C GLN A 69 7.96 -6.65 -5.14
N TYR A 70 7.21 -7.73 -5.42
CA TYR A 70 6.78 -8.05 -6.77
C TYR A 70 5.84 -6.99 -7.34
N GLY A 71 4.72 -6.69 -6.66
CA GLY A 71 3.74 -5.71 -7.15
C GLY A 71 4.34 -4.30 -7.25
N THR A 72 5.21 -3.92 -6.32
CA THR A 72 5.95 -2.65 -6.41
C THR A 72 6.83 -2.59 -7.67
N LYS A 73 7.55 -3.67 -7.98
CA LYS A 73 8.37 -3.75 -9.20
C LYS A 73 7.50 -3.75 -10.45
N LEU A 74 6.40 -4.50 -10.46
CA LEU A 74 5.48 -4.59 -11.59
C LEU A 74 4.91 -3.21 -11.96
N LEU A 75 4.49 -2.43 -10.95
CA LEU A 75 3.89 -1.11 -11.16
C LEU A 75 4.92 -0.03 -11.53
N LYS A 76 6.15 -0.13 -11.02
CA LYS A 76 7.21 0.85 -11.31
C LYS A 76 8.00 0.55 -12.59
N ASN A 77 8.14 -0.72 -12.96
CA ASN A 77 8.97 -1.13 -14.08
C ASN A 77 8.14 -1.35 -15.34
N ARG A 78 8.16 -0.37 -16.25
CA ARG A 78 7.45 -0.43 -17.52
C ARG A 78 8.08 -1.37 -18.56
N LYS A 79 9.25 -1.99 -18.29
CA LYS A 79 9.96 -2.83 -19.27
C LYS A 79 9.11 -4.01 -19.78
N ASN A 80 8.26 -4.56 -18.94
CA ASN A 80 7.41 -5.70 -19.27
C ASN A 80 5.95 -5.30 -19.50
N VAL A 81 5.66 -4.00 -19.67
CA VAL A 81 4.31 -3.48 -19.88
C VAL A 81 4.20 -3.00 -21.33
N ILE A 82 3.28 -3.58 -22.09
CA ILE A 82 3.01 -3.18 -23.48
C ILE A 82 1.62 -2.56 -23.53
N LEU A 83 1.55 -1.37 -24.10
CA LEU A 83 0.30 -0.67 -24.34
C LEU A 83 -0.18 -1.04 -25.74
N HIS A 84 -1.33 -1.70 -25.81
CA HIS A 84 -2.06 -1.93 -27.04
C HIS A 84 -3.22 -0.90 -27.14
N PRO A 85 -3.82 -0.71 -28.31
CA PRO A 85 -4.93 0.24 -28.47
C PRO A 85 -6.16 -0.06 -27.59
N ASP A 86 -6.38 -1.32 -27.27
CA ASP A 86 -7.57 -1.84 -26.57
C ASP A 86 -7.27 -2.45 -25.20
N HIS A 87 -6.01 -2.74 -24.89
CA HIS A 87 -5.62 -3.37 -23.63
C HIS A 87 -4.18 -3.06 -23.20
N ILE A 88 -3.84 -3.45 -21.97
CA ILE A 88 -2.49 -3.39 -21.42
C ILE A 88 -2.03 -4.82 -21.17
N GLU A 89 -0.91 -5.20 -21.77
CA GLU A 89 -0.29 -6.51 -21.60
C GLU A 89 0.86 -6.42 -20.58
N PHE A 90 0.82 -7.28 -19.56
CA PHE A 90 1.93 -7.48 -18.62
C PHE A 90 2.65 -8.78 -18.94
N ARG A 91 3.87 -8.71 -19.46
CA ARG A 91 4.72 -9.88 -19.70
C ARG A 91 5.33 -10.40 -18.41
N GLU A 92 5.54 -11.71 -18.34
CA GLU A 92 6.10 -12.40 -17.16
C GLU A 92 5.30 -12.17 -15.88
N PHE A 93 3.97 -12.08 -16.02
CA PHE A 93 3.07 -11.79 -14.91
C PHE A 93 2.86 -13.02 -14.01
N ASP A 94 3.30 -12.91 -12.76
CA ASP A 94 3.02 -13.87 -11.69
C ASP A 94 1.75 -13.49 -10.95
N TYR A 95 0.64 -14.16 -11.31
CA TYR A 95 -0.67 -13.95 -10.71
C TYR A 95 -0.69 -14.16 -9.19
N LYS A 96 0.03 -15.17 -8.68
CA LYS A 96 0.03 -15.48 -7.23
C LYS A 96 0.70 -14.36 -6.45
N LYS A 97 1.85 -13.89 -6.92
CA LYS A 97 2.56 -12.77 -6.26
C LYS A 97 1.79 -11.47 -6.37
N TRP A 98 1.11 -11.23 -7.49
CA TRP A 98 0.20 -10.09 -7.63
C TRP A 98 -0.93 -10.15 -6.59
N TYR A 99 -1.57 -11.29 -6.45
CA TYR A 99 -2.65 -11.45 -5.48
C TYR A 99 -2.18 -11.22 -4.04
N LEU A 100 -1.00 -11.76 -3.67
CA LEU A 100 -0.38 -11.53 -2.36
C LEU A 100 -0.04 -10.05 -2.12
N TYR A 101 0.41 -9.34 -3.16
CA TYR A 101 0.62 -7.89 -3.09
C TYR A 101 -0.68 -7.16 -2.71
N TYR A 102 -1.78 -7.41 -3.42
CA TYR A 102 -3.07 -6.78 -3.12
C TYR A 102 -3.59 -7.15 -1.74
N LEU A 103 -3.56 -8.44 -1.40
CA LEU A 103 -4.00 -8.91 -0.09
C LEU A 103 -3.23 -8.25 1.05
N SER A 104 -1.91 -8.02 0.90
CA SER A 104 -1.13 -7.35 1.94
C SER A 104 -1.60 -5.91 2.22
N ILE A 105 -2.05 -5.19 1.20
CA ILE A 105 -2.57 -3.82 1.30
C ILE A 105 -3.98 -3.83 1.87
N ILE A 106 -4.85 -4.68 1.32
CA ILE A 106 -6.24 -4.85 1.75
C ILE A 106 -6.31 -5.26 3.22
N TRP A 107 -5.50 -6.24 3.61
CA TRP A 107 -5.43 -6.71 4.98
C TRP A 107 -5.03 -5.57 5.93
N ARG A 108 -3.98 -4.79 5.60
CA ARG A 108 -3.60 -3.62 6.41
C ARG A 108 -4.72 -2.59 6.52
N ALA A 109 -5.45 -2.34 5.43
CA ALA A 109 -6.58 -1.41 5.45
C ALA A 109 -7.71 -1.93 6.36
N SER A 110 -7.99 -3.24 6.33
CA SER A 110 -9.04 -3.86 7.15
C SER A 110 -8.78 -3.81 8.66
N ILE A 111 -7.51 -3.78 9.07
CA ILE A 111 -7.11 -3.67 10.49
C ILE A 111 -6.78 -2.23 10.89
N SER A 112 -6.94 -1.27 9.98
CA SER A 112 -6.55 0.11 10.18
C SER A 112 -7.56 0.85 11.05
N SER A 113 -7.06 1.73 11.92
CA SER A 113 -7.90 2.63 12.72
C SER A 113 -8.12 4.00 12.09
N LEU A 114 -7.46 4.30 10.96
CA LEU A 114 -7.56 5.59 10.29
C LEU A 114 -8.95 5.76 9.67
N SER A 115 -9.51 6.97 9.78
CA SER A 115 -10.86 7.28 9.30
C SER A 115 -11.06 6.98 7.81
N GLU A 116 -10.02 7.18 7.00
CA GLU A 116 -9.96 6.90 5.57
C GLU A 116 -10.27 5.42 5.22
N PHE A 117 -10.01 4.49 6.14
CA PHE A 117 -10.22 3.05 5.94
C PHE A 117 -11.37 2.48 6.78
N LYS A 118 -12.12 3.30 7.53
CA LYS A 118 -13.17 2.83 8.44
C LYS A 118 -14.30 2.07 7.73
N ASN A 119 -14.56 2.38 6.46
CA ASN A 119 -15.57 1.71 5.64
C ASN A 119 -14.97 0.65 4.69
N ALA A 120 -13.68 0.35 4.80
CA ALA A 120 -13.04 -0.71 4.04
C ALA A 120 -13.40 -2.07 4.67
N VAL A 121 -14.67 -2.45 4.57
CA VAL A 121 -15.16 -3.77 4.95
C VAL A 121 -15.03 -4.67 3.72
N PHE A 122 -14.21 -5.72 3.83
CA PHE A 122 -14.01 -6.74 2.80
C PHE A 122 -14.67 -8.05 3.21
#